data_AF-A0AA47NUH1-F1
#
_entry.id   AF-A0AA47NUH1-F1
#
_cell.length_a   1.000
_cell.length_b   1.000
_cell.length_c   1.000
_cell.angle_alpha   90.00
_cell.angle_beta   90.00
_cell.angle_gamma   90.00
#
_symmetry.space_group_name_H-M   'P 1'
#
loop_
_entity.id
_entity.type
_entity.pdbx_description
1 polymer ?
#
loop_
_entity_poly.entity_id
_entity_poly.type
_entity_poly.pdbx_seq_one_letter_code
_entity_poly.pdbx_strand_id
1 'polypeptide(L)'
;MRDGYKLQKVVGGSNEHCCVPLCTGSSRYNTELSFHRFPKHTGHRTQWLHKIRRPGFTITPHTEVCSRHFTKDQIRTTAKGRRFLTANAIPTLFEWNAYSNETRAGVWERRTRPTMSPEPGPAETEEDSQTSHGDEDVTVALIRPSRGQQGAWQECATTIQSEKNLMAEIIARAFRYKTVKFIVTDNNKVGVLYRLIQLSIVGYIIGWVFVTKKGYQENDDAILSSVVTKLKGVSVTNTTESGLMVWGPEDYAIPPQGEAVTFIVTNFIETPNQKLGLCLKDDENSKGTCEIYGWCPIEKQVNPQKSLLSNAENFTIYIKNFIQFPKFDFAKSNVHETTNKSYLKECQFSDEHNLYCPILRLGNITKRAGYNFQDMASRGGSIGIMIEWNCDLDRGYSNCHPQYRFRRLDITISNTSIASGYNFRHTQYFRSNAGERSRTLFKVYGIRFSIMVHGKARKFSIIPTMINIASGLAMMGAGSFFCDIVLLHLMKERTTYRERKFEGTRSKKSAISTTTEMVEEGLENR
;
A
#
# COMPACT_ATOMS: atom_id res chain seq x y z
N MET A 1 -27.72 -3.55 14.92
CA MET A 1 -27.06 -2.68 15.93
C MET A 1 -25.99 -1.87 15.20
N ARG A 2 -25.68 -0.63 15.61
CA ARG A 2 -24.67 0.22 14.93
C ARG A 2 -23.33 0.18 15.64
N ASP A 3 -22.28 0.45 14.89
CA ASP A 3 -20.89 0.15 15.22
C ASP A 3 -20.29 1.00 16.34
N GLY A 4 -19.36 0.40 17.08
CA GLY A 4 -18.67 1.03 18.20
C GLY A 4 -17.46 1.85 17.76
N TYR A 5 -17.61 3.17 17.69
CA TYR A 5 -16.47 4.09 17.55
C TYR A 5 -15.90 4.44 18.93
N LYS A 6 -14.64 4.07 19.20
CA LYS A 6 -13.94 4.44 20.44
C LYS A 6 -13.69 5.96 20.48
N LEU A 7 -14.51 6.68 21.25
CA LEU A 7 -14.27 8.09 21.59
C LEU A 7 -13.00 8.20 22.45
N GLN A 8 -11.87 8.53 21.82
CA GLN A 8 -10.62 8.78 22.55
C GLN A 8 -10.73 10.15 23.24
N LYS A 9 -11.01 10.13 24.54
CA LYS A 9 -11.23 11.32 25.38
C LYS A 9 -9.89 11.99 25.71
N VAL A 10 -9.31 12.70 24.74
CA VAL A 10 -8.01 13.37 24.90
C VAL A 10 -8.13 14.56 25.86
N VAL A 11 -7.72 14.33 27.11
CA VAL A 11 -7.46 15.36 28.11
C VAL A 11 -6.03 15.87 27.89
N GLY A 12 -5.91 16.98 27.17
CA GLY A 12 -4.62 17.60 26.83
C GLY A 12 -4.66 18.26 25.46
N GLY A 13 -4.42 19.57 25.39
CA GLY A 13 -4.37 20.29 24.13
C GLY A 13 -3.02 20.11 23.42
N SER A 14 -2.92 19.15 22.51
CA SER A 14 -1.74 18.98 21.64
C SER A 14 -1.74 19.97 20.48
N ASN A 15 -0.57 20.53 20.16
CA ASN A 15 -0.39 21.51 19.08
C ASN A 15 -0.49 20.91 17.65
N GLU A 16 -0.72 19.59 17.53
CA GLU A 16 -0.66 18.84 16.27
C GLU A 16 -2.04 18.51 15.66
N HIS A 17 -3.16 18.87 16.31
CA HIS A 17 -4.52 18.46 15.92
C HIS A 17 -5.51 19.63 15.82
N CYS A 18 -6.46 19.52 14.89
CA CYS A 18 -7.56 20.47 14.75
C CYS A 18 -8.47 20.49 15.99
N CYS A 19 -8.81 21.67 16.51
CA CYS A 19 -9.58 21.80 17.77
C CYS A 19 -11.10 21.52 17.65
N VAL A 20 -11.59 21.36 16.42
CA VAL A 20 -13.01 21.14 16.06
C VAL A 20 -13.44 19.71 16.39
N PRO A 21 -14.58 19.49 17.09
CA PRO A 21 -15.10 18.15 17.36
C PRO A 21 -15.22 17.27 16.12
N LEU A 22 -14.93 15.98 16.27
CA LEU A 22 -14.95 14.93 15.23
C LEU A 22 -13.92 15.10 14.08
N CYS A 23 -13.20 16.23 13.99
CA CYS A 23 -12.17 16.41 12.98
C CYS A 23 -10.87 15.67 13.33
N THR A 24 -10.46 14.72 12.49
CA THR A 24 -9.21 13.95 12.62
C THR A 24 -7.98 14.66 12.03
N GLY A 25 -8.15 15.86 11.45
CA GLY A 25 -7.09 16.59 10.75
C GLY A 25 -5.91 16.96 11.66
N SER A 26 -4.70 16.63 11.20
CA SER A 26 -3.44 16.87 11.93
C SER A 26 -2.37 17.54 11.07
N SER A 27 -1.69 18.54 11.62
CA SER A 27 -0.61 19.28 10.92
C SER A 27 0.62 18.41 10.64
N ARG A 28 0.77 17.29 11.35
CA ARG A 28 1.84 16.29 11.19
C ARG A 28 1.56 15.27 10.08
N TYR A 29 0.30 14.96 9.82
CA TYR A 29 -0.10 13.87 8.91
C TYR A 29 -0.85 14.34 7.66
N ASN A 30 -1.33 15.59 7.61
CA ASN A 30 -2.09 16.14 6.48
C ASN A 30 -1.39 17.38 5.90
N THR A 31 -0.34 17.16 5.11
CA THR A 31 0.43 18.21 4.42
C THR A 31 -0.41 19.09 3.47
N GLU A 32 -1.53 18.57 2.97
CA GLU A 32 -2.49 19.31 2.13
C GLU A 32 -3.33 20.33 2.91
N LEU A 33 -3.38 20.26 4.24
CA LEU A 33 -4.18 21.14 5.10
C LEU A 33 -3.29 22.23 5.73
N SER A 34 -3.62 23.49 5.50
CA SER A 34 -3.14 24.59 6.34
C SER A 34 -3.93 24.66 7.66
N PHE A 35 -3.25 25.07 8.73
CA PHE A 35 -3.81 25.21 10.08
C PHE A 35 -3.76 26.68 10.51
N HIS A 36 -4.79 27.13 11.22
CA HIS A 36 -5.06 28.54 11.46
C HIS A 36 -5.47 28.80 12.92
N ARG A 37 -4.75 29.70 13.59
CA ARG A 37 -5.06 30.14 14.97
C ARG A 37 -6.30 31.02 15.01
N PHE A 38 -6.97 31.05 16.17
CA PHE A 38 -8.09 31.94 16.41
C PHE A 38 -7.71 33.42 16.21
N PRO A 39 -8.62 34.26 15.66
CA PRO A 39 -8.41 35.69 15.51
C PRO A 39 -8.09 36.38 16.85
N LYS A 40 -7.20 37.38 16.82
CA LYS A 40 -6.95 38.26 17.98
C LYS A 40 -8.16 39.13 18.32
N HIS A 41 -8.94 39.54 17.32
CA HIS A 41 -10.13 40.37 17.51
C HIS A 41 -11.25 39.59 18.21
N THR A 42 -11.76 40.14 19.31
CA THR A 42 -12.72 39.49 20.21
C THR A 42 -13.99 39.05 19.50
N GLY A 43 -14.58 39.91 18.66
CA GLY A 43 -15.81 39.59 17.92
C GLY A 43 -15.69 38.35 17.02
N HIS A 44 -14.64 38.25 16.21
CA HIS A 44 -14.45 37.10 15.30
C HIS A 44 -14.10 35.82 16.09
N ARG A 45 -13.35 35.94 17.19
CA ARG A 45 -13.06 34.82 18.11
C ARG A 45 -14.32 34.24 18.74
N THR A 46 -15.27 35.09 19.16
CA THR A 46 -16.57 34.66 19.69
C THR A 46 -17.43 33.99 18.61
N GLN A 47 -17.44 34.51 17.38
CA GLN A 47 -18.14 33.87 16.26
C GLN A 47 -17.58 32.47 15.95
N TRP A 48 -16.25 32.30 15.93
CA TRP A 48 -15.62 30.99 15.75
C TRP A 48 -16.00 30.01 16.87
N LEU A 49 -15.94 30.44 18.14
CA LEU A 49 -16.39 29.63 19.29
C LEU A 49 -17.84 29.14 19.13
N HIS A 50 -18.76 30.08 18.83
CA HIS A 50 -20.18 29.79 18.66
C HIS A 50 -20.44 28.80 17.49
N LYS A 51 -19.69 28.93 16.39
CA LYS A 51 -19.79 28.02 15.24
C LYS A 51 -19.22 26.62 15.53
N ILE A 52 -18.16 26.52 16.32
CA ILE A 52 -17.49 25.24 16.68
C ILE A 52 -18.26 24.43 17.75
N ARG A 53 -19.20 25.06 18.49
CA ARG A 53 -20.18 24.38 19.38
C ARG A 53 -19.59 23.45 20.45
N ARG A 54 -18.37 23.74 20.94
CA ARG A 54 -17.68 22.93 21.96
C ARG A 54 -17.91 23.50 23.38
N PRO A 55 -18.75 22.89 24.23
CA PRO A 55 -19.01 23.39 25.59
C PRO A 55 -17.76 23.28 26.48
N GLY A 56 -17.59 24.24 27.40
CA GLY A 56 -16.51 24.25 28.38
C GLY A 56 -15.08 24.39 27.82
N PHE A 57 -14.92 24.83 26.57
CA PHE A 57 -13.61 24.87 25.90
C PHE A 57 -12.85 26.18 26.11
N THR A 58 -11.63 26.08 26.65
CA THR A 58 -10.69 27.19 26.79
C THR A 58 -9.71 27.24 25.61
N ILE A 59 -9.71 28.36 24.87
CA ILE A 59 -8.77 28.63 23.77
C ILE A 59 -7.39 28.96 24.35
N THR A 60 -6.39 28.12 24.11
CA THR A 60 -4.97 28.42 24.35
C THR A 60 -4.31 29.00 23.08
N PRO A 61 -3.12 29.65 23.18
CA PRO A 61 -2.40 30.22 22.02
C PRO A 61 -2.01 29.22 20.92
N HIS A 62 -2.12 27.92 21.19
CA HIS A 62 -1.78 26.83 20.26
C HIS A 62 -3.02 26.12 19.68
N THR A 63 -4.23 26.57 20.01
CA THR A 63 -5.45 25.97 19.45
C THR A 63 -5.68 26.43 18.02
N GLU A 64 -5.72 25.48 17.09
CA GLU A 64 -5.76 25.74 15.65
C GLU A 64 -6.92 25.00 14.96
N VAL A 65 -7.50 25.64 13.95
CA VAL A 65 -8.56 25.09 13.09
C VAL A 65 -7.93 24.79 11.73
N CYS A 66 -8.16 23.59 11.18
CA CYS A 66 -7.68 23.23 9.85
C CYS A 66 -8.57 23.84 8.74
N SER A 67 -7.95 24.07 7.58
CA SER A 67 -8.57 24.63 6.37
C SER A 67 -9.82 23.88 5.88
N ARG A 68 -10.01 22.61 6.26
CA ARG A 68 -11.22 21.79 5.95
C ARG A 68 -12.54 22.46 6.40
N HIS A 69 -12.49 23.37 7.37
CA HIS A 69 -13.68 24.01 7.94
C HIS A 69 -14.06 25.35 7.27
N PHE A 70 -13.28 25.82 6.30
CA PHE A 70 -13.47 27.09 5.59
C PHE A 70 -13.74 26.85 4.11
N THR A 71 -14.55 27.70 3.49
CA THR A 71 -14.83 27.63 2.06
C THR A 71 -13.63 28.10 1.23
N LYS A 72 -13.52 27.64 -0.02
CA LYS A 72 -12.32 27.85 -0.87
C LYS A 72 -12.01 29.33 -1.13
N ASP A 73 -13.03 30.18 -1.19
CA ASP A 73 -12.96 31.64 -1.33
C ASP A 73 -12.34 32.34 -0.12
N GLN A 74 -12.46 31.77 1.09
CA GLN A 74 -11.91 32.33 2.33
C GLN A 74 -10.40 32.05 2.50
N ILE A 75 -9.81 31.19 1.64
CA ILE A 75 -8.41 30.78 1.70
C ILE A 75 -7.65 31.40 0.53
N ARG A 76 -6.70 32.30 0.82
CA ARG A 76 -5.79 32.88 -0.18
C ARG A 76 -4.41 32.24 -0.08
N THR A 77 -3.73 32.12 -1.23
CA THR A 77 -2.39 31.53 -1.33
C THR A 77 -1.40 32.58 -1.82
N THR A 78 -0.32 32.82 -1.08
CA THR A 78 0.79 33.68 -1.50
C THR A 78 1.57 33.01 -2.64
N ALA A 79 2.24 33.78 -3.52
CA ALA A 79 3.13 33.24 -4.56
C ALA A 79 4.23 32.27 -4.04
N LYS A 80 4.59 32.33 -2.76
CA LYS A 80 5.48 31.38 -2.06
C LYS A 80 4.74 30.17 -1.45
N GLY A 81 3.59 29.77 -2.00
CA GLY A 81 2.79 28.60 -1.58
C GLY A 81 2.04 28.67 -0.24
N ARG A 82 2.32 29.68 0.60
CA ARG A 82 1.70 29.80 1.93
C ARG A 82 0.21 30.15 1.84
N ARG A 83 -0.66 29.31 2.43
CA ARG A 83 -2.10 29.56 2.55
C ARG A 83 -2.44 30.34 3.83
N PHE A 84 -3.35 31.31 3.72
CA PHE A 84 -3.84 32.13 4.83
C PHE A 84 -5.33 32.45 4.66
N LEU A 85 -6.00 32.77 5.76
CA LEU A 85 -7.43 33.12 5.75
C LEU A 85 -7.64 34.62 5.46
N THR A 86 -8.73 34.96 4.77
CA THR A 86 -9.22 36.34 4.65
C THR A 86 -9.67 36.89 6.02
N ALA A 87 -9.64 38.22 6.19
CA ALA A 87 -9.97 38.87 7.48
C ALA A 87 -11.37 38.51 8.04
N ASN A 88 -12.33 38.23 7.15
CA ASN A 88 -13.72 37.90 7.48
C ASN A 88 -13.99 36.38 7.42
N ALA A 89 -12.96 35.53 7.42
CA ALA A 89 -13.13 34.08 7.38
C ALA A 89 -13.78 33.55 8.65
N ILE A 90 -14.81 32.71 8.51
CA ILE A 90 -15.57 32.11 9.59
C ILE A 90 -15.73 30.62 9.26
N PRO A 91 -15.35 29.70 10.17
CA PRO A 91 -15.53 28.28 9.92
C PRO A 91 -17.02 27.97 9.85
N THR A 92 -17.41 27.30 8.77
CA THR A 92 -18.81 27.08 8.35
C THR A 92 -19.07 25.63 7.96
N LEU A 93 -18.02 24.92 7.51
CA LEU A 93 -18.09 23.57 6.99
C LEU A 93 -17.91 22.56 8.14
N PHE A 94 -19.01 21.97 8.60
CA PHE A 94 -19.04 21.01 9.71
C PHE A 94 -20.07 19.91 9.45
N GLU A 95 -19.82 18.73 10.02
CA GLU A 95 -20.68 17.54 9.88
C GLU A 95 -22.11 17.80 10.40
N TRP A 96 -22.28 18.62 11.44
CA TRP A 96 -23.60 19.05 11.96
C TRP A 96 -24.32 20.13 11.12
N ASN A 97 -23.70 20.61 10.04
CA ASN A 97 -24.33 21.45 9.01
C ASN A 97 -24.59 20.64 7.73
N ALA A 98 -24.64 19.31 7.81
CA ALA A 98 -24.69 18.37 6.69
C ALA A 98 -23.52 18.46 5.70
N TYR A 99 -22.43 19.18 6.04
CA TYR A 99 -21.21 19.16 5.27
C TYR A 99 -20.42 17.89 5.58
N SER A 100 -20.54 16.89 4.71
CA SER A 100 -19.47 15.94 4.47
C SER A 100 -18.48 16.51 3.46
N ASN A 101 -17.18 16.23 3.62
CA ASN A 101 -16.27 16.32 2.47
C ASN A 101 -16.80 15.39 1.35
N GLU A 102 -16.52 15.73 0.09
CA GLU A 102 -16.55 14.77 -1.01
C GLU A 102 -15.51 13.66 -0.75
N THR A 103 -15.91 12.64 0.00
CA THR A 103 -15.25 11.34 -0.09
C THR A 103 -15.52 10.82 -1.49
N ARG A 104 -14.43 10.69 -2.28
CA ARG A 104 -14.41 10.29 -3.69
C ARG A 104 -15.52 9.29 -3.99
N ALA A 105 -16.49 9.70 -4.82
CA ALA A 105 -17.72 8.96 -5.05
C ALA A 105 -17.44 7.48 -5.36
N GLY A 106 -18.23 6.59 -4.74
CA GLY A 106 -18.09 5.16 -4.94
C GLY A 106 -18.30 4.76 -6.40
N VAL A 107 -17.52 3.79 -6.87
CA VAL A 107 -17.48 3.31 -8.28
C VAL A 107 -18.86 2.89 -8.84
N TRP A 108 -19.85 2.71 -7.98
CA TRP A 108 -21.18 2.20 -8.31
C TRP A 108 -22.28 3.28 -8.49
N GLU A 109 -21.99 4.57 -8.26
CA GLU A 109 -23.00 5.63 -8.38
C GLU A 109 -23.23 6.05 -9.85
N ARG A 110 -24.19 5.38 -10.49
CA ARG A 110 -24.47 5.45 -11.92
C ARG A 110 -25.27 6.70 -12.31
N ARG A 111 -24.59 7.79 -12.66
CA ARG A 111 -25.23 8.99 -13.26
C ARG A 111 -25.87 8.66 -14.62
N THR A 112 -27.04 9.22 -14.89
CA THR A 112 -27.60 9.33 -16.24
C THR A 112 -26.81 10.32 -17.08
N ARG A 113 -26.67 10.06 -18.38
CA ARG A 113 -25.94 10.93 -19.32
C ARG A 113 -26.82 12.13 -19.72
N PRO A 114 -26.32 13.38 -19.69
CA PRO A 114 -27.02 14.52 -20.28
C PRO A 114 -27.18 14.37 -21.80
N THR A 115 -28.35 14.74 -22.33
CA THR A 115 -28.58 14.82 -23.77
C THR A 115 -27.79 15.99 -24.36
N MET A 116 -27.03 15.77 -25.43
CA MET A 116 -26.39 16.85 -26.20
C MET A 116 -27.36 17.38 -27.26
N SER A 117 -27.41 18.71 -27.40
CA SER A 117 -27.90 19.38 -28.61
C SER A 117 -26.75 19.52 -29.64
N PRO A 118 -27.03 19.71 -30.94
CA PRO A 118 -25.99 19.68 -31.98
C PRO A 118 -25.22 20.99 -32.13
N GLU A 119 -23.95 20.89 -32.53
CA GLU A 119 -23.20 21.99 -33.17
C GLU A 119 -23.37 21.92 -34.70
N PRO A 120 -23.41 23.06 -35.42
CA PRO A 120 -23.34 23.09 -36.88
C PRO A 120 -21.88 22.96 -37.39
N GLY A 121 -21.72 22.45 -38.62
CA GLY A 121 -20.42 22.20 -39.25
C GLY A 121 -19.79 23.40 -39.99
N PRO A 122 -18.63 23.19 -40.65
CA PRO A 122 -17.77 24.24 -41.22
C PRO A 122 -18.15 24.69 -42.64
N ALA A 123 -17.51 25.75 -43.12
CA ALA A 123 -17.59 26.24 -44.51
C ALA A 123 -16.25 26.86 -44.96
N GLU A 124 -15.75 26.42 -46.12
CA GLU A 124 -14.48 26.81 -46.77
C GLU A 124 -14.68 26.73 -48.31
N THR A 125 -14.15 27.61 -49.18
CA THR A 125 -13.35 28.84 -48.93
C THR A 125 -14.17 30.12 -49.24
N GLU A 126 -14.01 31.02 -50.23
CA GLU A 126 -13.01 31.26 -51.31
C GLU A 126 -13.03 32.75 -51.76
N GLU A 127 -12.52 33.10 -52.94
CA GLU A 127 -12.32 34.47 -53.49
C GLU A 127 -13.62 35.02 -54.20
N ASP A 128 -13.78 36.25 -54.71
CA ASP A 128 -12.86 37.33 -55.13
C ASP A 128 -13.57 38.72 -55.25
N SER A 129 -12.82 39.79 -55.58
CA SER A 129 -13.18 40.97 -56.42
C SER A 129 -13.82 42.26 -55.82
N GLN A 130 -12.96 43.29 -55.73
CA GLN A 130 -13.10 44.70 -56.19
C GLN A 130 -14.32 45.62 -55.90
N THR A 131 -14.02 46.80 -55.32
CA THR A 131 -14.69 48.14 -55.45
C THR A 131 -16.10 48.30 -54.82
N SER A 132 -16.59 49.51 -54.45
CA SER A 132 -16.16 50.91 -54.70
C SER A 132 -16.47 51.88 -53.52
N HIS A 133 -15.75 53.02 -53.46
CA HIS A 133 -15.97 54.33 -52.78
C HIS A 133 -17.09 54.56 -51.73
N GLY A 134 -16.75 55.37 -50.72
CA GLY A 134 -17.69 56.02 -49.80
C GLY A 134 -16.99 56.76 -48.65
N ASP A 135 -16.36 57.90 -48.91
CA ASP A 135 -15.57 58.66 -47.94
C ASP A 135 -16.42 59.56 -47.02
N GLU A 136 -16.12 59.58 -45.71
CA GLU A 136 -16.39 60.71 -44.81
C GLU A 136 -15.18 60.95 -43.88
N ASP A 137 -14.69 62.19 -43.86
CA ASP A 137 -13.44 62.59 -43.20
C ASP A 137 -13.60 62.81 -41.68
N VAL A 138 -12.69 62.24 -40.89
CA VAL A 138 -12.47 62.65 -39.48
C VAL A 138 -10.98 62.93 -39.26
N THR A 139 -10.58 64.17 -39.51
CA THR A 139 -9.18 64.62 -39.40
C THR A 139 -8.71 64.68 -37.95
N VAL A 140 -8.00 63.65 -37.48
CA VAL A 140 -7.25 63.72 -36.20
C VAL A 140 -5.97 64.54 -36.41
N ALA A 141 -5.92 65.74 -35.83
CA ALA A 141 -4.78 66.64 -35.96
C ALA A 141 -3.52 66.06 -35.29
N LEU A 142 -2.51 65.70 -36.09
CA LEU A 142 -1.20 65.27 -35.62
C LEU A 142 -0.43 66.44 -34.99
N ILE A 143 -0.48 66.53 -33.66
CA ILE A 143 0.36 67.45 -32.88
C ILE A 143 1.84 67.06 -33.10
N ARG A 144 2.59 67.91 -33.81
CA ARG A 144 4.04 67.71 -33.99
C ARG A 144 4.75 67.85 -32.63
N PRO A 145 5.62 66.90 -32.23
CA PRO A 145 6.42 67.05 -31.01
C PRO A 145 7.40 68.21 -31.14
N SER A 146 7.74 68.84 -30.01
CA SER A 146 8.62 70.00 -30.00
C SER A 146 10.09 69.61 -30.19
N ARG A 147 10.92 70.58 -30.61
CA ARG A 147 12.34 70.35 -30.96
C ARG A 147 13.22 69.79 -29.83
N GLY A 148 12.77 69.85 -28.57
CA GLY A 148 13.45 69.23 -27.43
C GLY A 148 13.26 67.72 -27.30
N GLN A 149 12.22 67.13 -27.91
CA GLN A 149 11.92 65.71 -27.77
C GLN A 149 12.70 64.80 -28.72
N GLN A 150 13.22 65.31 -29.84
CA GLN A 150 13.81 64.46 -30.90
C GLN A 150 15.04 63.67 -30.41
N GLY A 151 15.89 64.27 -29.56
CA GLY A 151 17.01 63.57 -28.94
C GLY A 151 16.55 62.39 -28.07
N ALA A 152 15.60 62.62 -27.16
CA ALA A 152 15.07 61.58 -26.27
C ALA A 152 14.41 60.41 -27.02
N TRP A 153 13.73 60.67 -28.14
CA TRP A 153 13.20 59.60 -29.01
C TRP A 153 14.31 58.78 -29.68
N GLN A 154 15.42 59.42 -30.08
CA GLN A 154 16.58 58.73 -30.66
C GLN A 154 17.33 57.91 -29.59
N GLU A 155 17.54 58.46 -28.38
CA GLU A 155 18.13 57.74 -27.25
C GLU A 155 17.28 56.52 -26.83
N CYS A 156 15.96 56.69 -26.72
CA CYS A 156 15.03 55.59 -26.45
C CYS A 156 15.06 54.53 -27.55
N ALA A 157 15.09 54.92 -28.83
CA ALA A 157 15.20 53.98 -29.94
C ALA A 157 16.51 53.19 -29.90
N THR A 158 17.65 53.84 -29.61
CA THR A 158 18.94 53.15 -29.47
C THR A 158 19.00 52.26 -28.23
N THR A 159 18.34 52.63 -27.13
CA THR A 159 18.27 51.82 -25.90
C THR A 159 17.38 50.59 -26.11
N ILE A 160 16.20 50.75 -26.72
CA ILE A 160 15.33 49.63 -27.07
C ILE A 160 16.03 48.69 -28.07
N GLN A 161 16.87 49.21 -28.98
CA GLN A 161 17.64 48.39 -29.91
C GLN A 161 18.83 47.68 -29.22
N SER A 162 19.50 48.31 -28.24
CA SER A 162 20.57 47.67 -27.47
C SER A 162 20.02 46.61 -26.51
N GLU A 163 18.86 46.83 -25.89
CA GLU A 163 18.13 45.83 -25.10
C GLU A 163 17.65 44.66 -25.97
N LYS A 164 17.13 44.91 -27.17
CA LYS A 164 16.80 43.84 -28.14
C LYS A 164 18.03 43.03 -28.53
N ASN A 165 19.16 43.67 -28.79
CA ASN A 165 20.42 42.99 -29.12
C ASN A 165 20.94 42.18 -27.92
N LEU A 166 20.88 42.73 -26.70
CA LEU A 166 21.28 42.06 -25.46
C LEU A 166 20.39 40.84 -25.17
N MET A 167 19.07 40.99 -25.31
CA MET A 167 18.11 39.89 -25.14
C MET A 167 18.28 38.83 -26.23
N ALA A 168 18.53 39.22 -27.47
CA ALA A 168 18.87 38.29 -28.54
C ALA A 168 20.18 37.53 -28.25
N GLU A 169 21.20 38.19 -27.70
CA GLU A 169 22.45 37.51 -27.30
C GLU A 169 22.26 36.60 -26.09
N ILE A 170 21.45 36.99 -25.09
CA ILE A 170 21.10 36.15 -23.94
C ILE A 170 20.34 34.90 -24.41
N ILE A 171 19.37 35.05 -25.31
CA ILE A 171 18.61 33.94 -25.90
C ILE A 171 19.54 33.04 -26.74
N ALA A 172 20.41 33.61 -27.58
CA ALA A 172 21.39 32.86 -28.35
C ALA A 172 22.42 32.14 -27.48
N ARG A 173 22.81 32.71 -26.33
CA ARG A 173 23.65 32.06 -25.31
C ARG A 173 22.91 30.93 -24.58
N ALA A 174 21.62 31.11 -24.28
CA ALA A 174 20.79 30.08 -23.65
C ALA A 174 20.59 28.86 -24.56
N PHE A 175 20.51 29.06 -25.88
CA PHE A 175 20.42 27.98 -26.87
C PHE A 175 21.78 27.38 -27.30
N ARG A 176 22.91 27.73 -26.65
CA ARG A 176 24.22 27.09 -26.95
C ARG A 176 24.30 25.66 -26.40
N TYR A 177 23.99 24.68 -27.24
CA TYR A 177 24.31 23.28 -26.97
C TYR A 177 25.83 23.03 -27.06
N LYS A 178 26.41 22.36 -26.04
CA LYS A 178 27.84 22.01 -25.98
C LYS A 178 28.02 20.49 -26.11
N THR A 179 28.75 20.06 -27.13
CA THR A 179 29.11 18.65 -27.36
C THR A 179 30.48 18.31 -26.77
N VAL A 180 30.79 17.01 -26.67
CA VAL A 180 32.14 16.50 -26.41
C VAL A 180 32.82 16.16 -27.75
N LYS A 181 34.10 16.52 -27.90
CA LYS A 181 34.94 16.14 -29.05
C LYS A 181 35.39 14.69 -28.85
N PHE A 182 34.87 13.76 -29.64
CA PHE A 182 35.27 12.36 -29.60
C PHE A 182 36.50 12.08 -30.47
N ILE A 183 37.20 10.99 -30.19
CA ILE A 183 38.34 10.50 -30.97
C ILE A 183 37.99 9.10 -31.44
N VAL A 184 37.91 8.92 -32.77
CA VAL A 184 37.78 7.59 -33.39
C VAL A 184 39.17 6.95 -33.48
N THR A 185 39.27 5.65 -33.18
CA THR A 185 40.52 4.90 -33.23
C THR A 185 40.32 3.58 -33.96
N ASP A 186 40.94 3.45 -35.13
CA ASP A 186 40.79 2.29 -36.02
C ASP A 186 41.65 1.11 -35.56
N ASN A 187 41.37 0.60 -34.35
CA ASN A 187 42.10 -0.51 -33.74
C ASN A 187 41.20 -1.73 -33.53
N ASN A 188 41.27 -2.69 -34.45
CA ASN A 188 40.41 -3.88 -34.47
C ASN A 188 40.39 -4.66 -33.14
N LYS A 189 41.50 -4.70 -32.38
CA LYS A 189 41.56 -5.42 -31.10
C LYS A 189 40.74 -4.74 -30.02
N VAL A 190 40.83 -3.42 -29.91
CA VAL A 190 40.04 -2.63 -28.93
C VAL A 190 38.58 -2.51 -29.38
N GLY A 191 38.34 -2.41 -30.69
CA GLY A 191 36.99 -2.47 -31.27
C GLY A 191 36.25 -3.77 -30.95
N VAL A 192 36.89 -4.93 -31.17
CA VAL A 192 36.32 -6.24 -30.80
C VAL A 192 36.09 -6.34 -29.30
N LEU A 193 37.04 -5.92 -28.46
CA LEU A 193 36.85 -5.90 -27.00
C LEU A 193 35.63 -5.06 -26.58
N TYR A 194 35.48 -3.85 -27.12
CA TYR A 194 34.35 -2.98 -26.83
C TYR A 194 33.02 -3.58 -27.29
N ARG A 195 32.96 -4.21 -28.47
CA ARG A 195 31.76 -4.91 -28.96
C ARG A 195 31.41 -6.13 -28.11
N LEU A 196 32.38 -6.91 -27.66
CA LEU A 196 32.14 -8.05 -26.75
C LEU A 196 31.60 -7.58 -25.39
N ILE A 197 32.11 -6.47 -24.85
CA ILE A 197 31.59 -5.87 -23.61
C ILE A 197 30.16 -5.35 -23.81
N GLN A 198 29.88 -4.65 -24.92
CA GLN A 198 28.52 -4.21 -25.26
C GLN A 198 27.54 -5.39 -25.37
N LEU A 199 27.90 -6.45 -26.12
CA LEU A 199 27.07 -7.65 -26.26
C LEU A 199 26.84 -8.36 -24.91
N SER A 200 27.85 -8.41 -24.04
CA SER A 200 27.72 -9.00 -22.70
C SER A 200 26.76 -8.19 -21.81
N ILE A 201 26.85 -6.86 -21.84
CA ILE A 201 25.94 -5.97 -21.10
C ILE A 201 24.50 -6.11 -21.63
N VAL A 202 24.29 -6.10 -22.95
CA VAL A 202 22.97 -6.28 -23.56
C VAL A 202 22.38 -7.66 -23.25
N GLY A 203 23.19 -8.72 -23.34
CA GLY A 203 22.78 -10.09 -22.98
C GLY A 203 22.37 -10.21 -21.51
N TYR A 204 23.11 -9.58 -20.60
CA TYR A 204 22.75 -9.50 -19.18
C TYR A 204 21.43 -8.75 -18.95
N ILE A 205 21.25 -7.58 -19.58
CA ILE A 205 20.01 -6.79 -19.44
C ILE A 205 18.80 -7.58 -19.96
N ILE A 206 18.89 -8.18 -21.14
CA ILE A 206 17.78 -8.94 -21.74
C ILE A 206 17.52 -10.23 -20.96
N GLY A 207 18.54 -11.07 -20.76
CA GLY A 207 18.39 -12.41 -20.15
C GLY A 207 18.16 -12.40 -18.65
N TRP A 208 18.93 -11.61 -17.89
CA TRP A 208 18.80 -11.57 -16.43
C TRP A 208 17.77 -10.54 -15.96
N VAL A 209 17.87 -9.28 -16.39
CA VAL A 209 16.99 -8.22 -15.88
C VAL A 209 15.57 -8.35 -16.44
N PHE A 210 15.41 -8.49 -17.76
CA PHE A 210 14.09 -8.56 -18.38
C PHE A 210 13.47 -9.97 -18.37
N VAL A 211 14.16 -11.02 -18.81
CA VAL A 211 13.57 -12.38 -18.84
C VAL A 211 13.52 -13.01 -17.44
N THR A 212 14.64 -13.09 -16.74
CA THR A 212 14.71 -13.84 -15.45
C THR A 212 14.08 -13.09 -14.28
N LYS A 213 14.39 -11.79 -14.11
CA LYS A 213 13.87 -10.96 -13.02
C LYS A 213 12.56 -10.25 -13.34
N LYS A 214 12.14 -10.24 -14.61
CA LYS A 214 10.94 -9.53 -15.09
C LYS A 214 10.92 -8.04 -14.76
N GLY A 215 12.04 -7.34 -14.97
CA GLY A 215 12.19 -5.90 -14.72
C GLY A 215 11.29 -4.98 -15.56
N TYR A 216 10.52 -5.52 -16.50
CA TYR A 216 9.44 -4.79 -17.20
C TYR A 216 8.12 -4.77 -16.43
N GLN A 217 7.98 -5.64 -15.42
CA GLN A 217 6.78 -5.72 -14.59
C GLN A 217 6.93 -4.90 -13.34
N GLU A 218 5.86 -4.19 -13.00
CA GLU A 218 5.64 -3.64 -11.69
C GLU A 218 5.02 -4.71 -10.78
N ASN A 219 5.39 -4.68 -9.50
CA ASN A 219 4.89 -5.62 -8.49
C ASN A 219 3.79 -4.99 -7.62
N ASP A 220 2.85 -5.82 -7.18
CA ASP A 220 2.01 -5.58 -6.01
C ASP A 220 2.12 -6.78 -5.06
N ASP A 221 2.68 -6.53 -3.87
CA ASP A 221 2.82 -7.48 -2.77
C ASP A 221 1.79 -7.21 -1.65
N ALA A 222 0.99 -6.13 -1.76
CA ALA A 222 0.02 -5.70 -0.76
C ALA A 222 -1.34 -6.40 -0.93
N ILE A 223 -1.31 -7.74 -0.94
CA ILE A 223 -2.52 -8.56 -1.13
C ILE A 223 -3.54 -8.34 -0.01
N LEU A 224 -4.72 -7.84 -0.37
CA LEU A 224 -5.90 -7.91 0.49
C LEU A 224 -6.50 -9.30 0.33
N SER A 225 -6.84 -9.96 1.44
CA SER A 225 -7.47 -11.28 1.39
C SER A 225 -8.60 -11.42 2.40
N SER A 226 -9.59 -12.23 2.03
CA SER A 226 -10.66 -12.68 2.91
C SER A 226 -10.76 -14.20 2.80
N VAL A 227 -11.04 -14.86 3.92
CA VAL A 227 -11.19 -16.32 4.01
C VAL A 227 -12.45 -16.62 4.79
N VAL A 228 -13.32 -17.43 4.18
CA VAL A 228 -14.49 -18.02 4.82
C VAL A 228 -14.33 -19.53 4.74
N THR A 229 -14.42 -20.22 5.88
CA THR A 229 -14.36 -21.67 5.98
C THR A 229 -15.74 -22.25 6.28
N LYS A 230 -16.01 -23.46 5.78
CA LYS A 230 -17.19 -24.23 6.19
C LYS A 230 -16.83 -25.70 6.32
N LEU A 231 -17.19 -26.29 7.45
CA LEU A 231 -16.97 -27.70 7.73
C LEU A 231 -18.20 -28.54 7.38
N LYS A 232 -17.95 -29.79 6.97
CA LYS A 232 -18.96 -30.84 6.80
C LYS A 232 -18.42 -32.18 7.28
N GLY A 233 -19.23 -32.87 8.04
CA GLY A 233 -18.93 -34.16 8.64
C GLY A 233 -19.90 -34.44 9.78
N VAL A 234 -20.09 -35.70 10.11
CA VAL A 234 -20.78 -36.12 11.33
C VAL A 234 -20.00 -37.29 11.93
N SER A 235 -19.87 -37.30 13.26
CA SER A 235 -19.33 -38.46 13.99
C SER A 235 -20.31 -38.85 15.09
N VAL A 236 -20.31 -40.13 15.46
CA VAL A 236 -21.05 -40.62 16.61
C VAL A 236 -20.04 -40.98 17.70
N THR A 237 -20.33 -40.59 18.94
CA THR A 237 -19.54 -40.97 20.12
C THR A 237 -20.45 -41.71 21.10
N ASN A 238 -19.93 -42.73 21.77
CA ASN A 238 -20.61 -43.39 22.87
C ASN A 238 -19.75 -43.24 24.14
N THR A 239 -20.22 -42.49 25.14
CA THR A 239 -19.49 -42.21 26.38
C THR A 239 -20.32 -42.57 27.62
N THR A 240 -19.68 -42.80 28.76
CA THR A 240 -20.36 -43.11 30.03
C THR A 240 -21.17 -41.94 30.59
N GLU A 241 -20.82 -40.71 30.23
CA GLU A 241 -21.45 -39.49 30.76
C GLU A 241 -22.65 -39.04 29.92
N SER A 242 -22.49 -39.03 28.60
CA SER A 242 -23.47 -38.48 27.64
C SER A 242 -24.14 -39.54 26.77
N GLY A 243 -23.81 -40.83 26.95
CA GLY A 243 -24.36 -41.92 26.16
C GLY A 243 -24.00 -41.82 24.68
N LEU A 244 -24.96 -42.18 23.82
CA LEU A 244 -24.82 -42.13 22.36
C LEU A 244 -25.16 -40.72 21.83
N MET A 245 -24.14 -39.96 21.41
CA MET A 245 -24.27 -38.60 20.91
C MET A 245 -23.77 -38.48 19.46
N VAL A 246 -24.50 -37.74 18.64
CA VAL A 246 -24.07 -37.32 17.29
C VAL A 246 -23.44 -35.94 17.38
N TRP A 247 -22.29 -35.75 16.72
CA TRP A 247 -21.55 -34.49 16.65
C TRP A 247 -21.62 -33.91 15.23
N GLY A 248 -22.25 -32.75 15.09
CA GLY A 248 -22.26 -31.94 13.87
C GLY A 248 -21.21 -30.82 13.88
N PRO A 249 -21.02 -30.11 12.76
CA PRO A 249 -20.09 -28.97 12.68
C PRO A 249 -20.33 -27.91 13.75
N GLU A 250 -21.59 -27.69 14.12
CA GLU A 250 -22.08 -26.86 15.21
C GLU A 250 -21.49 -27.21 16.59
N ASP A 251 -21.17 -28.48 16.86
CA ASP A 251 -20.60 -28.95 18.13
C ASP A 251 -19.06 -28.96 18.12
N TYR A 252 -18.47 -29.39 16.99
CA TYR A 252 -17.02 -29.64 16.91
C TYR A 252 -16.19 -28.47 16.33
N ALA A 253 -16.80 -27.47 15.69
CA ALA A 253 -16.07 -26.35 15.07
C ALA A 253 -16.05 -25.10 15.96
N ILE A 254 -14.85 -24.63 16.31
CA ILE A 254 -14.67 -23.47 17.19
C ILE A 254 -13.66 -22.50 16.54
N PRO A 255 -13.99 -21.21 16.32
CA PRO A 255 -15.31 -20.61 16.46
C PRO A 255 -16.24 -21.00 15.27
N PRO A 256 -17.57 -21.03 15.46
CA PRO A 256 -18.52 -21.50 14.44
C PRO A 256 -18.74 -20.50 13.28
N GLN A 257 -18.23 -19.26 13.36
CA GLN A 257 -18.38 -18.27 12.28
C GLN A 257 -17.62 -18.62 10.98
N GLY A 258 -16.64 -19.54 11.02
CA GLY A 258 -15.93 -20.00 9.81
C GLY A 258 -14.92 -18.99 9.27
N GLU A 259 -13.95 -18.59 10.09
CA GLU A 259 -12.91 -17.61 9.75
C GLU A 259 -11.65 -18.25 9.12
N ALA A 260 -10.59 -17.44 8.94
CA ALA A 260 -9.24 -17.89 8.58
C ALA A 260 -8.57 -18.79 9.65
N VAL A 261 -9.13 -18.89 10.86
CA VAL A 261 -8.71 -19.82 11.90
C VAL A 261 -9.90 -20.67 12.30
N THR A 262 -9.73 -21.99 12.39
CA THR A 262 -10.77 -22.93 12.82
C THR A 262 -10.15 -24.09 13.57
N PHE A 263 -10.59 -24.30 14.80
CA PHE A 263 -10.30 -25.48 15.60
C PHE A 263 -11.39 -26.52 15.41
N ILE A 264 -10.97 -27.78 15.33
CA ILE A 264 -11.84 -28.94 15.16
C ILE A 264 -11.61 -29.88 16.34
N VAL A 265 -12.63 -30.05 17.18
CA VAL A 265 -12.62 -31.04 18.28
C VAL A 265 -12.44 -32.43 17.68
N THR A 266 -11.41 -33.15 18.12
CA THR A 266 -11.19 -34.57 17.78
C THR A 266 -11.21 -35.48 19.00
N ASN A 267 -11.09 -34.90 20.20
CA ASN A 267 -11.22 -35.60 21.46
C ASN A 267 -11.70 -34.65 22.56
N PHE A 268 -12.35 -35.18 23.59
CA PHE A 268 -12.76 -34.39 24.74
C PHE A 268 -12.75 -35.21 26.02
N ILE A 269 -12.61 -34.53 27.15
CA ILE A 269 -12.92 -35.06 28.47
C ILE A 269 -14.07 -34.21 29.02
N GLU A 270 -15.17 -34.87 29.34
CA GLU A 270 -16.35 -34.28 29.95
C GLU A 270 -16.26 -34.40 31.48
N THR A 271 -16.75 -33.38 32.18
CA THR A 271 -17.07 -33.44 33.62
C THR A 271 -18.43 -32.78 33.79
N PRO A 272 -19.52 -33.57 33.73
CA PRO A 272 -20.89 -33.06 33.73
C PRO A 272 -21.35 -32.63 35.12
N ASN A 273 -22.49 -31.93 35.18
CA ASN A 273 -23.22 -31.64 36.41
C ASN A 273 -22.40 -30.96 37.52
N GLN A 274 -21.34 -30.22 37.17
CA GLN A 274 -20.55 -29.49 38.16
C GLN A 274 -21.42 -28.44 38.86
N LYS A 275 -21.39 -28.44 40.18
CA LYS A 275 -22.05 -27.46 41.07
C LYS A 275 -21.02 -26.72 41.91
N LEU A 276 -21.38 -25.55 42.43
CA LEU A 276 -20.51 -24.81 43.36
C LEU A 276 -20.64 -25.38 44.77
N GLY A 277 -19.53 -25.81 45.38
CA GLY A 277 -19.51 -26.42 46.71
C GLY A 277 -18.09 -26.71 47.23
N LEU A 278 -17.99 -27.46 48.32
CA LEU A 278 -16.73 -28.03 48.80
C LEU A 278 -16.48 -29.37 48.08
N CYS A 279 -15.28 -29.55 47.55
CA CYS A 279 -14.88 -30.75 46.83
C CYS A 279 -13.87 -31.55 47.67
N LEU A 280 -14.33 -32.67 48.22
CA LEU A 280 -13.47 -33.74 48.73
C LEU A 280 -13.31 -34.83 47.66
N LYS A 281 -12.21 -35.57 47.73
CA LYS A 281 -11.98 -36.78 46.94
C LYS A 281 -11.90 -37.96 47.91
N ASP A 282 -13.01 -38.67 48.05
CA ASP A 282 -13.01 -39.99 48.66
C ASP A 282 -12.38 -40.99 47.68
N ASP A 283 -11.15 -41.37 47.96
CA ASP A 283 -10.30 -42.23 47.13
C ASP A 283 -9.50 -43.08 48.12
N GLU A 284 -9.99 -44.30 48.43
CA GLU A 284 -9.60 -45.10 49.60
C GLU A 284 -8.10 -45.46 49.67
N ASN A 285 -7.38 -45.34 48.54
CA ASN A 285 -5.94 -45.58 48.45
C ASN A 285 -5.08 -44.29 48.43
N SER A 286 -5.70 -43.11 48.57
CA SER A 286 -5.01 -41.82 48.50
C SER A 286 -4.42 -41.40 49.85
N LYS A 287 -3.27 -40.70 49.82
CA LYS A 287 -2.59 -40.14 51.02
C LYS A 287 -3.28 -38.87 51.57
N GLY A 288 -4.59 -38.75 51.38
CA GLY A 288 -5.35 -37.51 51.56
C GLY A 288 -5.14 -36.50 50.42
N THR A 289 -6.14 -35.65 50.21
CA THR A 289 -6.08 -34.53 49.27
C THR A 289 -6.70 -33.30 49.92
N CYS A 290 -6.15 -32.11 49.68
CA CYS A 290 -6.73 -30.86 50.19
C CYS A 290 -8.17 -30.67 49.67
N GLU A 291 -9.10 -30.36 50.58
CA GLU A 291 -10.42 -29.85 50.22
C GLU A 291 -10.29 -28.52 49.48
N ILE A 292 -11.14 -28.29 48.47
CA ILE A 292 -11.23 -27.00 47.78
C ILE A 292 -12.68 -26.54 47.65
N TYR A 293 -12.94 -25.24 47.84
CA TYR A 293 -14.22 -24.65 47.46
C TYR A 293 -14.19 -24.28 45.97
N GLY A 294 -15.11 -24.82 45.18
CA GLY A 294 -15.10 -24.65 43.73
C GLY A 294 -16.18 -25.44 43.00
N TRP A 295 -15.90 -25.80 41.75
CA TRP A 295 -16.83 -26.56 40.90
C TRP A 295 -16.60 -28.06 41.07
N CYS A 296 -17.50 -28.72 41.80
CA CYS A 296 -17.43 -30.15 42.15
C CYS A 296 -18.42 -30.96 41.29
N PRO A 297 -18.08 -32.18 40.83
CA PRO A 297 -16.80 -32.87 41.01
C PRO A 297 -15.67 -32.22 40.20
N ILE A 298 -14.42 -32.37 40.66
CA ILE A 298 -13.24 -31.80 39.99
C ILE A 298 -12.95 -32.48 38.65
N GLU A 299 -12.19 -31.82 37.77
CA GLU A 299 -11.82 -32.34 36.45
C GLU A 299 -11.19 -33.75 36.52
N LYS A 300 -11.71 -34.69 35.73
CA LYS A 300 -11.11 -36.02 35.55
C LYS A 300 -9.72 -35.88 34.90
N GLN A 301 -8.65 -36.10 35.68
CA GLN A 301 -7.25 -36.06 35.21
C GLN A 301 -6.84 -37.32 34.42
N VAL A 302 -7.63 -37.70 33.42
CA VAL A 302 -7.34 -38.82 32.52
C VAL A 302 -6.50 -38.29 31.35
N ASN A 303 -5.49 -39.06 30.91
CA ASN A 303 -4.76 -38.77 29.68
C ASN A 303 -5.47 -39.45 28.49
N PRO A 304 -5.86 -38.71 27.43
CA PRO A 304 -6.52 -39.30 26.28
C PRO A 304 -5.56 -40.19 25.47
N GLN A 305 -5.79 -41.50 25.45
CA GLN A 305 -5.01 -42.44 24.64
C GLN A 305 -5.53 -42.61 23.20
N LYS A 306 -6.84 -42.47 22.96
CA LYS A 306 -7.48 -42.62 21.66
C LYS A 306 -8.44 -41.45 21.39
N SER A 307 -8.54 -41.02 20.13
CA SER A 307 -9.54 -40.04 19.68
C SER A 307 -10.96 -40.62 19.73
N LEU A 308 -11.88 -39.93 20.41
CA LEU A 308 -13.31 -40.25 20.40
C LEU A 308 -13.94 -40.00 19.02
N LEU A 309 -13.53 -38.94 18.30
CA LEU A 309 -14.03 -38.60 16.97
C LEU A 309 -13.05 -39.09 15.87
N SER A 310 -12.64 -40.35 15.91
CA SER A 310 -11.72 -40.93 14.90
C SER A 310 -12.19 -40.77 13.45
N ASN A 311 -13.51 -40.74 13.22
CA ASN A 311 -14.14 -40.47 11.93
C ASN A 311 -13.93 -39.03 11.41
N ALA A 312 -13.43 -38.10 12.22
CA ALA A 312 -13.11 -36.74 11.79
C ALA A 312 -12.05 -36.69 10.67
N GLU A 313 -11.26 -37.76 10.50
CA GLU A 313 -10.34 -37.94 9.35
C GLU A 313 -11.06 -37.84 7.99
N ASN A 314 -12.35 -38.20 7.96
CA ASN A 314 -13.21 -38.21 6.79
C ASN A 314 -13.96 -36.89 6.59
N PHE A 315 -13.89 -35.95 7.54
CA PHE A 315 -14.55 -34.66 7.41
C PHE A 315 -13.91 -33.82 6.31
N THR A 316 -14.67 -32.86 5.79
CA THR A 316 -14.22 -31.93 4.75
C THR A 316 -14.29 -30.49 5.23
N ILE A 317 -13.24 -29.72 4.93
CA ILE A 317 -13.20 -28.27 5.03
C ILE A 317 -13.31 -27.68 3.62
N TYR A 318 -14.36 -26.90 3.41
CA TYR A 318 -14.49 -26.02 2.24
C TYR A 318 -13.88 -24.67 2.60
N ILE A 319 -12.91 -24.22 1.80
CA ILE A 319 -12.22 -22.94 2.00
C ILE A 319 -12.57 -22.03 0.82
N LYS A 320 -13.32 -20.95 1.08
CA LYS A 320 -13.54 -19.87 0.12
C LYS A 320 -12.60 -18.72 0.45
N ASN A 321 -11.59 -18.52 -0.38
CA ASN A 321 -10.67 -17.40 -0.32
C ASN A 321 -10.99 -16.41 -1.45
N PHE A 322 -11.07 -15.13 -1.10
CA PHE A 322 -11.05 -14.00 -2.02
C PHE A 322 -9.73 -13.26 -1.86
N ILE A 323 -9.18 -12.77 -2.98
CA ILE A 323 -7.99 -11.93 -3.01
C ILE A 323 -8.23 -10.68 -3.85
N GLN A 324 -7.59 -9.58 -3.50
CA GLN A 324 -7.49 -8.37 -4.30
C GLN A 324 -6.07 -7.81 -4.23
N PHE A 325 -5.55 -7.37 -5.37
CA PHE A 325 -4.30 -6.61 -5.51
C PHE A 325 -4.67 -5.16 -5.90
N PRO A 326 -4.81 -4.25 -4.92
CA PRO A 326 -5.41 -2.93 -5.14
C PRO A 326 -4.66 -2.08 -6.17
N LYS A 327 -3.36 -2.29 -6.34
CA LYS A 327 -2.53 -1.53 -7.28
C LYS A 327 -2.87 -1.76 -8.75
N PHE A 328 -3.46 -2.92 -9.06
CA PHE A 328 -3.83 -3.31 -10.42
C PHE A 328 -5.35 -3.48 -10.62
N ASP A 329 -6.14 -3.15 -9.60
CA ASP A 329 -7.58 -3.42 -9.45
C ASP A 329 -7.98 -4.84 -9.86
N PHE A 330 -7.16 -5.82 -9.49
CA PHE A 330 -7.38 -7.23 -9.78
C PHE A 330 -7.97 -7.92 -8.56
N ALA A 331 -9.13 -8.57 -8.70
CA ALA A 331 -9.74 -9.40 -7.66
C ALA A 331 -10.11 -10.78 -8.21
N LYS A 332 -9.86 -11.86 -7.44
CA LYS A 332 -10.16 -13.25 -7.83
C LYS A 332 -10.53 -14.10 -6.61
N SER A 333 -11.18 -15.24 -6.81
CA SER A 333 -11.41 -16.26 -5.78
C SER A 333 -10.75 -17.58 -6.16
N ASN A 334 -10.42 -18.40 -5.16
CA ASN A 334 -9.92 -19.77 -5.36
C ASN A 334 -10.98 -20.72 -5.93
N VAL A 335 -12.27 -20.37 -5.80
CA VAL A 335 -13.38 -21.14 -6.39
C VAL A 335 -13.39 -20.88 -7.89
N HIS A 336 -13.11 -21.92 -8.68
CA HIS A 336 -13.12 -21.82 -10.15
C HIS A 336 -14.48 -21.32 -10.66
N GLU A 337 -14.46 -20.32 -11.54
CA GLU A 337 -15.64 -19.80 -12.20
C GLU A 337 -16.13 -20.84 -13.22
N THR A 338 -17.23 -21.52 -12.92
CA THR A 338 -17.81 -22.57 -13.78
C THR A 338 -19.33 -22.50 -13.76
N THR A 339 -19.94 -22.79 -14.91
CA THR A 339 -21.39 -22.93 -15.05
C THR A 339 -21.91 -24.24 -14.46
N ASN A 340 -21.02 -25.23 -14.22
CA ASN A 340 -21.41 -26.54 -13.69
C ASN A 340 -21.70 -26.50 -12.18
N LYS A 341 -22.99 -26.48 -11.84
CA LYS A 341 -23.51 -26.51 -10.44
C LYS A 341 -23.16 -27.78 -9.66
N SER A 342 -22.67 -28.84 -10.31
CA SER A 342 -22.22 -30.08 -9.64
C SER A 342 -20.74 -30.09 -9.26
N TYR A 343 -19.91 -29.17 -9.78
CA TYR A 343 -18.47 -29.13 -9.47
C TYR A 343 -18.18 -29.13 -7.96
N LEU A 344 -18.89 -28.31 -7.19
CA LEU A 344 -18.75 -28.21 -5.72
C LEU A 344 -19.48 -29.32 -4.93
N LYS A 345 -20.06 -30.31 -5.61
CA LYS A 345 -20.61 -31.54 -5.01
C LYS A 345 -19.63 -32.71 -5.13
N GLU A 346 -18.90 -32.77 -6.24
CA GLU A 346 -18.09 -33.91 -6.65
C GLU A 346 -16.58 -33.70 -6.46
N CYS A 347 -16.08 -32.45 -6.55
CA CYS A 347 -14.63 -32.23 -6.46
C CYS A 347 -14.09 -32.51 -5.05
N GLN A 348 -12.89 -33.10 -5.00
CA GLN A 348 -12.06 -33.21 -3.80
C GLN A 348 -10.62 -32.86 -4.18
N PHE A 349 -9.93 -32.08 -3.34
CA PHE A 349 -8.56 -31.61 -3.60
C PHE A 349 -7.55 -32.76 -3.70
N SER A 350 -7.04 -32.96 -4.92
CA SER A 350 -6.02 -33.95 -5.29
C SER A 350 -4.96 -33.29 -6.17
N ASP A 351 -3.69 -33.58 -5.92
CA ASP A 351 -2.54 -32.85 -6.46
C ASP A 351 -2.33 -33.10 -7.97
N GLU A 352 -2.85 -34.22 -8.48
CA GLU A 352 -2.80 -34.62 -9.90
C GLU A 352 -4.03 -34.13 -10.68
N HIS A 353 -5.23 -34.41 -10.14
CA HIS A 353 -6.49 -34.40 -10.90
C HIS A 353 -7.44 -33.24 -10.53
N ASN A 354 -7.25 -32.58 -9.39
CA ASN A 354 -8.19 -31.60 -8.84
C ASN A 354 -7.46 -30.49 -8.03
N LEU A 355 -6.37 -29.96 -8.57
CA LEU A 355 -5.45 -29.02 -7.90
C LEU A 355 -6.11 -27.71 -7.43
N TYR A 356 -7.25 -27.32 -8.02
CA TYR A 356 -7.97 -26.09 -7.69
C TYR A 356 -9.31 -26.32 -6.98
N CYS A 357 -9.60 -27.55 -6.53
CA CYS A 357 -10.81 -27.82 -5.77
C CYS A 357 -10.75 -27.19 -4.36
N PRO A 358 -11.73 -26.37 -3.95
CA PRO A 358 -11.74 -25.69 -2.64
C PRO A 358 -12.18 -26.60 -1.47
N ILE A 359 -12.39 -27.90 -1.70
CA ILE A 359 -12.87 -28.88 -0.72
C ILE A 359 -11.75 -29.86 -0.37
N LEU A 360 -11.32 -29.86 0.88
CA LEU A 360 -10.19 -30.65 1.37
C LEU A 360 -10.63 -31.59 2.50
N ARG A 361 -10.22 -32.86 2.44
CA ARG A 361 -10.45 -33.86 3.51
C ARG A 361 -9.39 -33.73 4.61
N LEU A 362 -9.79 -33.78 5.88
CA LEU A 362 -8.88 -33.49 7.00
C LEU A 362 -7.71 -34.49 7.11
N GLY A 363 -7.95 -35.79 6.91
CA GLY A 363 -6.89 -36.79 6.85
C GLY A 363 -5.87 -36.54 5.73
N ASN A 364 -6.33 -36.07 4.57
CA ASN A 364 -5.44 -35.73 3.46
C ASN A 364 -4.60 -34.47 3.76
N ILE A 365 -5.10 -33.55 4.60
CA ILE A 365 -4.32 -32.39 5.07
C ILE A 365 -3.22 -32.82 6.04
N THR A 366 -3.53 -33.62 7.07
CA THR A 366 -2.52 -34.11 8.04
C THR A 366 -1.46 -34.95 7.33
N LYS A 367 -1.88 -35.86 6.44
CA LYS A 367 -0.97 -36.70 5.65
C LYS A 367 -0.03 -35.88 4.76
N ARG A 368 -0.52 -34.85 4.07
CA ARG A 368 0.32 -33.93 3.27
C ARG A 368 1.24 -33.05 4.13
N ALA A 369 0.87 -32.77 5.38
CA ALA A 369 1.75 -32.10 6.34
C ALA A 369 2.82 -33.04 6.95
N GLY A 370 2.80 -34.34 6.63
CA GLY A 370 3.77 -35.34 7.09
C GLY A 370 3.38 -36.08 8.38
N TYR A 371 2.11 -36.03 8.80
CA TYR A 371 1.66 -36.59 10.08
C TYR A 371 0.40 -37.47 9.95
N ASN A 372 0.29 -38.48 10.81
CA ASN A 372 -0.90 -39.31 10.96
C ASN A 372 -2.04 -38.49 11.61
N PHE A 373 -3.26 -38.61 11.08
CA PHE A 373 -4.43 -37.94 11.63
C PHE A 373 -4.74 -38.40 13.06
N GLN A 374 -4.73 -39.71 13.31
CA GLN A 374 -5.18 -40.29 14.58
C GLN A 374 -4.26 -39.91 15.75
N ASP A 375 -2.94 -39.85 15.51
CA ASP A 375 -1.95 -39.40 16.49
C ASP A 375 -2.17 -37.93 16.84
N MET A 376 -2.34 -37.06 15.84
CA MET A 376 -2.67 -35.65 16.05
C MET A 376 -4.06 -35.45 16.69
N ALA A 377 -5.01 -36.34 16.40
CA ALA A 377 -6.37 -36.30 16.95
C ALA A 377 -6.43 -36.68 18.44
N SER A 378 -5.42 -37.38 18.96
CA SER A 378 -5.36 -37.80 20.38
C SER A 378 -5.02 -36.65 21.34
N ARG A 379 -3.99 -35.85 21.00
CA ARG A 379 -3.45 -34.74 21.82
C ARG A 379 -3.74 -33.33 21.25
N GLY A 380 -4.26 -33.25 20.03
CA GLY A 380 -4.39 -32.03 19.26
C GLY A 380 -3.08 -31.53 18.64
N GLY A 381 -3.17 -30.48 17.84
CA GLY A 381 -2.03 -29.83 17.17
C GLY A 381 -2.46 -28.63 16.32
N SER A 382 -1.53 -28.05 15.55
CA SER A 382 -1.78 -26.84 14.75
C SER A 382 -1.25 -27.02 13.31
N ILE A 383 -2.09 -26.80 12.30
CA ILE A 383 -1.71 -26.94 10.89
C ILE A 383 -1.97 -25.64 10.13
N GLY A 384 -0.95 -25.19 9.40
CA GLY A 384 -1.02 -24.12 8.43
C GLY A 384 -1.46 -24.65 7.08
N ILE A 385 -2.53 -24.06 6.55
CA ILE A 385 -2.96 -24.20 5.15
C ILE A 385 -2.52 -22.92 4.45
N MET A 386 -1.40 -22.98 3.72
CA MET A 386 -0.86 -21.84 2.99
C MET A 386 -1.48 -21.81 1.59
N ILE A 387 -1.98 -20.65 1.18
CA ILE A 387 -2.55 -20.40 -0.14
C ILE A 387 -1.70 -19.32 -0.81
N GLU A 388 -0.91 -19.71 -1.81
CA GLU A 388 0.02 -18.83 -2.52
C GLU A 388 -0.55 -18.41 -3.89
N TRP A 389 -0.58 -17.10 -4.13
CA TRP A 389 -1.06 -16.49 -5.37
C TRP A 389 0.06 -15.72 -6.08
N ASN A 390 0.84 -16.39 -6.92
CA ASN A 390 1.91 -15.79 -7.72
C ASN A 390 1.41 -15.49 -9.13
N CYS A 391 0.81 -14.33 -9.34
CA CYS A 391 0.02 -14.03 -10.53
C CYS A 391 0.71 -13.09 -11.52
N ASP A 392 0.77 -13.54 -12.76
CA ASP A 392 1.35 -12.86 -13.92
C ASP A 392 0.21 -12.25 -14.74
N LEU A 393 -0.21 -11.03 -14.42
CA LEU A 393 -1.44 -10.42 -14.94
C LEU A 393 -1.38 -10.13 -16.45
N ASP A 394 -0.17 -10.07 -17.01
CA ASP A 394 0.05 -9.96 -18.46
C ASP A 394 -0.40 -11.23 -19.21
N ARG A 395 -0.55 -12.36 -18.51
CA ARG A 395 -1.15 -13.61 -19.03
C ARG A 395 -2.68 -13.65 -18.89
N GLY A 396 -3.30 -12.58 -18.41
CA GLY A 396 -4.75 -12.49 -18.23
C GLY A 396 -5.30 -13.24 -17.02
N TYR A 397 -6.61 -13.06 -16.80
CA TYR A 397 -7.32 -13.45 -15.58
C TYR A 397 -7.30 -14.96 -15.28
N SER A 398 -7.47 -15.79 -16.32
CA SER A 398 -7.56 -17.25 -16.18
C SER A 398 -6.32 -17.84 -15.53
N ASN A 399 -5.13 -17.47 -16.02
CA ASN A 399 -3.83 -18.05 -15.63
C ASN A 399 -3.42 -17.82 -14.16
N CYS A 400 -4.03 -16.86 -13.45
CA CYS A 400 -3.80 -16.62 -12.02
C CYS A 400 -4.52 -17.69 -11.16
N HIS A 401 -3.78 -18.60 -10.54
CA HIS A 401 -4.32 -19.72 -9.75
C HIS A 401 -3.70 -19.80 -8.34
N PRO A 402 -4.43 -20.32 -7.35
CA PRO A 402 -3.88 -20.60 -6.02
C PRO A 402 -2.99 -21.85 -6.03
N GLN A 403 -1.95 -21.84 -5.21
CA GLN A 403 -1.16 -23.03 -4.87
C GLN A 403 -1.31 -23.34 -3.39
N TYR A 404 -1.65 -24.59 -3.06
CA TYR A 404 -1.86 -25.05 -1.68
C TYR A 404 -0.61 -25.72 -1.12
N ARG A 405 -0.19 -25.33 0.09
CA ARG A 405 0.83 -26.05 0.88
C ARG A 405 0.34 -26.31 2.29
N PHE A 406 0.79 -27.40 2.90
CA PHE A 406 0.38 -27.84 4.23
C PHE A 406 1.61 -28.01 5.13
N ARG A 407 1.57 -27.48 6.36
CA ARG A 407 2.69 -27.59 7.30
C ARG A 407 2.19 -27.56 8.75
N ARG A 408 2.76 -28.41 9.62
CA ARG A 408 2.51 -28.35 11.05
C ARG A 408 3.21 -27.13 11.69
N LEU A 409 2.50 -26.40 12.54
CA LEU A 409 2.93 -25.12 13.13
C LEU A 409 3.34 -25.23 14.61
N ASP A 410 2.86 -26.25 15.33
CA ASP A 410 3.19 -26.51 16.74
C ASP A 410 4.50 -27.30 16.94
N ILE A 411 5.40 -27.30 15.94
CA ILE A 411 6.72 -27.93 16.05
C ILE A 411 7.62 -27.04 16.93
N THR A 412 7.85 -27.44 18.18
CA THR A 412 8.91 -26.86 19.01
C THR A 412 10.27 -27.40 18.56
N ILE A 413 11.31 -26.55 18.52
CA ILE A 413 12.66 -26.95 18.08
C ILE A 413 13.35 -27.89 19.10
N SER A 414 12.91 -27.89 20.36
CA SER A 414 13.34 -28.85 21.38
C SER A 414 12.31 -29.98 21.56
N ASN A 415 12.79 -31.23 21.61
CA ASN A 415 12.00 -32.44 21.87
C ASN A 415 11.49 -32.57 23.33
N THR A 416 11.39 -31.45 24.06
CA THR A 416 11.20 -31.41 25.52
C THR A 416 10.12 -30.41 25.97
N SER A 417 9.26 -29.95 25.06
CA SER A 417 8.13 -29.08 25.44
C SER A 417 7.05 -29.84 26.21
N ILE A 418 6.82 -29.40 27.46
CA ILE A 418 5.84 -29.98 28.41
C ILE A 418 4.40 -29.95 27.84
N ALA A 419 4.11 -29.01 26.94
CA ALA A 419 2.82 -28.88 26.26
C ALA A 419 2.80 -29.61 24.89
N SER A 420 2.84 -30.95 24.90
CA SER A 420 2.71 -31.72 23.65
C SER A 420 1.27 -31.71 23.11
N GLY A 421 1.00 -30.93 22.06
CA GLY A 421 -0.30 -30.87 21.37
C GLY A 421 -1.08 -29.58 21.63
N TYR A 422 -2.40 -29.61 21.40
CA TYR A 422 -3.27 -28.42 21.53
C TYR A 422 -4.61 -28.79 22.17
N ASN A 423 -4.89 -28.16 23.32
CA ASN A 423 -6.14 -28.34 24.07
C ASN A 423 -6.54 -27.05 24.79
N PHE A 424 -7.83 -26.91 25.08
CA PHE A 424 -8.36 -25.85 25.95
C PHE A 424 -9.61 -26.31 26.69
N ARG A 425 -10.15 -25.45 27.56
CA ARG A 425 -11.34 -25.71 28.37
C ARG A 425 -12.46 -24.76 27.99
N HIS A 426 -13.68 -25.28 27.89
CA HIS A 426 -14.90 -24.52 27.73
C HIS A 426 -15.99 -25.09 28.67
N THR A 427 -17.04 -24.31 28.96
CA THR A 427 -18.06 -24.68 29.93
C THR A 427 -19.44 -24.28 29.42
N GLN A 428 -20.32 -25.27 29.27
CA GLN A 428 -21.75 -25.05 29.03
C GLN A 428 -22.43 -24.87 30.39
N TYR A 429 -23.16 -23.77 30.57
CA TYR A 429 -23.82 -23.43 31.82
C TYR A 429 -25.32 -23.73 31.75
N PHE A 430 -25.84 -24.37 32.79
CA PHE A 430 -27.23 -24.77 32.91
C PHE A 430 -27.85 -24.22 34.19
N ARG A 431 -29.18 -24.12 34.21
CA ARG A 431 -29.94 -23.68 35.38
C ARG A 431 -31.12 -24.62 35.62
N SER A 432 -31.21 -25.17 36.82
CA SER A 432 -32.32 -26.02 37.25
C SER A 432 -33.59 -25.19 37.46
N ASN A 433 -34.75 -25.85 37.41
CA ASN A 433 -36.05 -25.27 37.77
C ASN A 433 -36.05 -24.73 39.21
N ALA A 434 -35.25 -25.33 40.11
CA ALA A 434 -35.01 -24.85 41.48
C ALA A 434 -34.10 -23.59 41.55
N GLY A 435 -33.76 -22.97 40.41
CA GLY A 435 -32.91 -21.79 40.31
C GLY A 435 -31.40 -22.06 40.43
N GLU A 436 -31.02 -23.23 40.93
CA GLU A 436 -29.64 -23.74 41.10
C GLU A 436 -28.85 -23.69 39.78
N ARG A 437 -27.56 -23.32 39.86
CA ARG A 437 -26.65 -23.22 38.71
C ARG A 437 -25.73 -24.43 38.66
N SER A 438 -25.70 -25.10 37.51
CA SER A 438 -24.72 -26.15 37.20
C SER A 438 -23.96 -25.82 35.92
N ARG A 439 -22.91 -26.58 35.62
CA ARG A 439 -22.24 -26.53 34.32
C ARG A 439 -21.69 -27.90 33.92
N THR A 440 -21.51 -28.13 32.62
CA THR A 440 -20.63 -29.19 32.13
C THR A 440 -19.32 -28.55 31.70
N LEU A 441 -18.21 -29.06 32.24
CA LEU A 441 -16.86 -28.69 31.85
C LEU A 441 -16.38 -29.62 30.74
N PHE A 442 -16.02 -29.04 29.59
CA PHE A 442 -15.40 -29.74 28.48
C PHE A 442 -13.93 -29.33 28.36
N LYS A 443 -13.03 -30.30 28.42
CA LYS A 443 -11.61 -30.14 28.07
C LYS A 443 -11.41 -30.76 26.69
N VAL A 444 -11.32 -29.91 25.67
CA VAL A 444 -11.29 -30.32 24.27
C VAL A 444 -9.86 -30.36 23.73
N TYR A 445 -9.56 -31.40 22.96
CA TYR A 445 -8.33 -31.61 22.21
C TYR A 445 -8.69 -31.67 20.72
N GLY A 446 -7.84 -31.14 19.86
CA GLY A 446 -8.22 -31.00 18.46
C GLY A 446 -7.16 -30.35 17.57
N ILE A 447 -7.46 -30.29 16.28
CA ILE A 447 -6.55 -29.75 15.28
C ILE A 447 -6.98 -28.32 14.93
N ARG A 448 -6.10 -27.35 15.19
CA ARG A 448 -6.28 -25.94 14.84
C ARG A 448 -5.74 -25.68 13.44
N PHE A 449 -6.64 -25.51 12.47
CA PHE A 449 -6.29 -25.10 11.12
C PHE A 449 -6.17 -23.57 11.06
N SER A 450 -5.05 -23.10 10.49
CA SER A 450 -4.77 -21.68 10.24
C SER A 450 -4.55 -21.47 8.75
N ILE A 451 -5.51 -20.82 8.08
CA ILE A 451 -5.42 -20.51 6.66
C ILE A 451 -4.61 -19.22 6.52
N MET A 452 -3.49 -19.30 5.82
CA MET A 452 -2.57 -18.18 5.61
C MET A 452 -2.50 -17.90 4.11
N VAL A 453 -2.86 -16.68 3.70
CA VAL A 453 -2.91 -16.29 2.30
C VAL A 453 -1.73 -15.37 2.00
N HIS A 454 -0.96 -15.73 0.98
CA HIS A 454 0.19 -14.96 0.52
C HIS A 454 0.06 -14.78 -0.99
N GLY A 455 0.60 -13.69 -1.54
CA GLY A 455 0.61 -13.52 -2.98
C GLY A 455 1.34 -12.28 -3.45
N LYS A 456 1.62 -12.29 -4.74
CA LYS A 456 2.32 -11.26 -5.49
C LYS A 456 1.69 -11.20 -6.88
N ALA A 457 1.10 -10.06 -7.22
CA ALA A 457 0.70 -9.77 -8.59
C ALA A 457 1.82 -9.02 -9.31
N ARG A 458 1.90 -9.24 -10.62
CA ARG A 458 2.83 -8.56 -11.51
C ARG A 458 2.14 -8.17 -12.81
N LYS A 459 2.41 -6.97 -13.31
CA LYS A 459 1.83 -6.43 -14.54
C LYS A 459 2.84 -5.54 -15.25
N PHE A 460 2.86 -5.53 -16.57
CA PHE A 460 3.70 -4.64 -17.38
C PHE A 460 3.49 -3.18 -16.96
N SER A 461 4.60 -2.46 -16.80
CA SER A 461 4.59 -1.02 -16.49
C SER A 461 5.76 -0.34 -17.19
N ILE A 462 5.48 0.76 -17.90
CA ILE A 462 6.48 1.47 -18.69
C ILE A 462 7.55 2.12 -17.79
N ILE A 463 7.21 2.48 -16.55
CA ILE A 463 8.11 3.16 -15.60
C ILE A 463 9.32 2.27 -15.22
N PRO A 464 9.17 1.07 -14.62
CA PRO A 464 10.31 0.20 -14.35
C PRO A 464 11.02 -0.27 -15.63
N THR A 465 10.28 -0.43 -16.74
CA THR A 465 10.87 -0.75 -18.05
C THR A 465 11.88 0.31 -18.48
N MET A 466 11.48 1.59 -18.48
CA MET A 466 12.35 2.71 -18.89
C MET A 466 13.51 2.93 -17.89
N ILE A 467 13.30 2.73 -16.59
CA ILE A 467 14.37 2.81 -15.58
C ILE A 467 15.43 1.71 -15.80
N ASN A 468 15.01 0.48 -16.12
CA ASN A 468 15.92 -0.63 -16.41
C ASN A 468 16.63 -0.48 -17.77
N ILE A 469 15.98 0.12 -18.79
CA ILE A 469 16.65 0.50 -20.04
C ILE A 469 17.69 1.61 -19.78
N ALA A 470 17.32 2.69 -19.09
CA ALA A 470 18.19 3.84 -18.84
C ALA A 470 19.43 3.47 -18.00
N SER A 471 19.27 2.67 -16.95
CA SER A 471 20.40 2.15 -16.17
C SER A 471 21.27 1.18 -16.97
N GLY A 472 20.68 0.36 -17.84
CA GLY A 472 21.40 -0.49 -18.79
C GLY A 472 22.24 0.29 -19.81
N LEU A 473 21.69 1.38 -20.36
CA LEU A 473 22.41 2.30 -21.25
C LEU A 473 23.55 3.03 -20.52
N ALA A 474 23.32 3.51 -19.30
CA ALA A 474 24.36 4.13 -18.48
C ALA A 474 25.53 3.15 -18.21
N MET A 475 25.24 1.85 -18.03
CA MET A 475 26.25 0.80 -17.83
C MET A 475 27.18 0.62 -19.04
N MET A 476 26.75 0.95 -20.26
CA MET A 476 27.62 0.94 -21.45
C MET A 476 28.78 1.94 -21.33
N GLY A 477 28.61 3.02 -20.57
CA GLY A 477 29.66 4.00 -20.28
C GLY A 477 30.84 3.42 -19.51
N ALA A 478 30.59 2.45 -18.61
CA ALA A 478 31.64 1.72 -17.90
C ALA A 478 32.46 0.83 -18.86
N GLY A 479 31.82 0.28 -19.90
CA GLY A 479 32.50 -0.47 -20.96
C GLY A 479 33.49 0.39 -21.76
N SER A 480 33.12 1.64 -22.08
CA SER A 480 34.04 2.59 -22.71
C SER A 480 35.19 3.01 -21.78
N PHE A 481 34.92 3.23 -20.48
CA PHE A 481 35.96 3.54 -19.49
C PHE A 481 36.99 2.40 -19.34
N PHE A 482 36.54 1.14 -19.35
CA PHE A 482 37.44 -0.02 -19.34
C PHE A 482 38.28 -0.09 -20.63
N CYS A 483 37.66 0.11 -21.80
CA CYS A 483 38.38 0.11 -23.08
C CYS A 483 39.39 1.27 -23.17
N ASP A 484 39.08 2.43 -22.57
CA ASP A 484 40.01 3.55 -22.42
C ASP A 484 41.25 3.19 -21.59
N ILE A 485 41.07 2.49 -20.47
CA ILE A 485 42.21 1.99 -19.66
C ILE A 485 43.10 1.09 -20.50
N VAL A 486 42.50 0.15 -21.25
CA VAL A 486 43.23 -0.78 -22.13
C VAL A 486 43.98 -0.02 -23.23
N LEU A 487 43.31 0.90 -23.94
CA LEU A 487 43.89 1.69 -25.03
C LEU A 487 45.07 2.57 -24.57
N LEU A 488 44.97 3.18 -23.38
CA LEU A 488 45.93 4.19 -22.91
C LEU A 488 47.09 3.62 -22.07
N HIS A 489 47.03 2.37 -21.64
CA HIS A 489 48.05 1.76 -20.76
C HIS A 489 48.59 0.41 -21.26
N LEU A 490 47.74 -0.45 -21.81
CA LEU A 490 48.06 -1.84 -22.17
C LEU A 490 48.43 -2.01 -23.66
N MET A 491 47.96 -1.13 -24.54
CA MET A 491 48.28 -1.20 -25.97
C MET A 491 49.72 -0.75 -26.29
N LYS A 492 50.33 -1.36 -27.33
CA LYS A 492 51.73 -1.10 -27.74
C LYS A 492 52.00 0.36 -28.14
N GLU A 493 51.02 1.02 -28.76
CA GLU A 493 51.11 2.40 -29.27
C GLU A 493 50.51 3.44 -28.29
N ARG A 494 50.41 3.10 -27.00
CA ARG A 494 49.77 3.91 -25.95
C ARG A 494 50.21 5.37 -25.88
N THR A 495 51.45 5.71 -26.27
CA THR A 495 51.95 7.09 -26.31
C THR A 495 51.17 7.92 -27.33
N THR A 496 51.06 7.43 -28.56
CA THR A 496 50.31 8.09 -29.64
C THR A 496 48.81 8.23 -29.31
N TYR A 497 48.20 7.24 -28.65
CA TYR A 497 46.81 7.37 -28.19
C TYR A 497 46.66 8.38 -27.03
N ARG A 498 47.64 8.50 -26.14
CA ARG A 498 47.65 9.51 -25.06
C ARG A 498 47.84 10.93 -25.62
N GLU A 499 48.77 11.12 -26.55
CA GLU A 499 49.03 12.41 -27.20
C GLU A 499 47.82 12.91 -28.00
N ARG A 500 47.10 12.01 -28.69
CA ARG A 500 45.83 12.36 -29.37
C ARG A 500 44.69 12.68 -28.39
N LYS A 501 44.73 12.18 -27.15
CA LYS A 501 43.63 12.33 -26.17
C LYS A 501 43.83 13.46 -25.16
N PHE A 502 45.07 13.81 -24.83
CA PHE A 502 45.39 14.78 -23.78
C PHE A 502 46.21 15.96 -24.32
N GLU A 503 45.54 17.06 -24.59
CA GLU A 503 46.19 18.34 -24.95
C GLU A 503 46.84 18.95 -23.70
N GLY A 504 48.18 19.05 -23.69
CA GLY A 504 48.98 19.47 -22.52
C GLY A 504 49.00 20.98 -22.28
N THR A 505 48.00 21.54 -21.62
CA THR A 505 47.90 22.98 -21.33
C THR A 505 48.95 23.47 -20.31
N ARG A 506 50.05 24.06 -20.79
CA ARG A 506 50.93 24.88 -19.94
C ARG A 506 50.25 26.21 -19.60
N SER A 507 49.65 26.30 -18.41
CA SER A 507 49.11 27.57 -17.91
C SER A 507 50.23 28.58 -17.71
N LYS A 508 50.32 29.60 -18.58
CA LYS A 508 51.14 30.78 -18.31
C LYS A 508 50.51 31.51 -17.12
N LYS A 509 51.17 31.47 -15.95
CA LYS A 509 50.94 32.49 -14.91
C LYS A 509 51.34 33.84 -15.51
N SER A 510 50.36 34.59 -16.04
CA SER A 510 50.60 35.99 -16.39
C SER A 510 50.94 36.73 -15.11
N ALA A 511 52.03 37.49 -15.11
CA ALA A 511 52.33 38.37 -14.00
C ALA A 511 51.24 39.45 -13.95
N ILE A 512 50.50 39.51 -12.85
CA ILE A 512 49.71 40.71 -12.51
C ILE A 512 50.74 41.68 -11.94
N SER A 513 51.26 42.56 -12.80
CA SER A 513 52.17 43.63 -12.42
C SER A 513 51.59 44.95 -12.92
N THR A 514 51.42 45.88 -11.97
CA THR A 514 51.42 47.32 -12.22
C THR A 514 50.33 47.84 -13.17
N THR A 515 49.10 48.01 -12.65
CA THR A 515 48.13 49.00 -13.15
C THR A 515 47.11 49.41 -12.07
N THR A 516 47.59 49.56 -10.83
CA THR A 516 46.84 50.06 -9.67
C THR A 516 47.70 51.03 -8.87
N GLU A 517 48.17 52.07 -9.55
CA GLU A 517 48.79 53.29 -9.05
C GLU A 517 48.60 54.34 -10.16
N MET A 518 48.45 55.62 -9.79
CA MET A 518 48.06 56.72 -10.69
C MET A 518 46.65 56.58 -11.33
N VAL A 519 45.61 56.86 -10.54
CA VAL A 519 44.74 58.06 -10.63
C VAL A 519 43.75 57.96 -9.46
N GLU A 520 44.16 58.41 -8.27
CA GLU A 520 43.28 58.63 -7.11
C GLU A 520 43.78 59.82 -6.25
N GLU A 521 44.31 60.85 -6.91
CA GLU A 521 44.53 62.18 -6.34
C GLU A 521 44.09 63.24 -7.36
N GLY A 522 43.20 64.15 -6.96
CA GLY A 522 42.78 65.32 -7.73
C GLY A 522 41.27 65.48 -7.91
N LEU A 523 40.72 66.57 -7.33
CA LEU A 523 39.34 67.07 -7.47
C LEU A 523 38.27 66.14 -6.83
N GLU A 524 37.67 66.43 -5.68
CA GLU A 524 37.43 67.69 -4.96
C GLU A 524 36.58 68.73 -5.74
N ASN A 525 35.52 69.23 -5.09
CA ASN A 525 34.55 70.24 -5.55
C ASN A 525 33.62 69.89 -6.73
N ARG A 526 32.51 69.21 -6.43
CA ARG A 526 31.16 69.71 -6.76
C ARG A 526 30.03 69.10 -5.93
#